data_AF-A0A354XME6-F1
#
_entry.id   AF-A0A354XME6-F1
#
_cell.length_a   1.000
_cell.length_b   1.000
_cell.length_c   1.000
_cell.angle_alpha   90.00
_cell.angle_beta   90.00
_cell.angle_gamma   90.00
#
_symmetry.space_group_name_H-M   'P 1'
#
loop_
_entity.id
_entity.type
_entity.pdbx_description
1 polymer ?
#
loop_
_entity_poly.entity_id
_entity_poly.type
_entity_poly.pdbx_seq_one_letter_code
_entity_poly.pdbx_strand_id
1 'polypeptide(L)'
;MDKFEVKLDQAARAAWMSYVGGMTQDEIATQLGVSRPGVQRLLALARQEGLVKVHIDHPISTCMALGSALRERFLLPAPVVAESLAEKEAMLSQRLFKAIADVARESEAAFIGIGRIDRQATLFQDHFISESELDELLGREAVGELLGWPLNRRGEVIDCSITRRVTSLPLERFGKHLMVGIAGGRDKAPAILAALRGGWLKGLITDEIAARHILEAME
;
A
#
# COMPACT_ATOMS: atom_id res chain seq x y z
N MET A 1 -23.65 6.29 42.01
CA MET A 1 -23.32 6.06 40.60
C MET A 1 -21.83 6.18 40.45
N ASP A 2 -21.18 5.17 39.87
CA ASP A 2 -19.72 5.16 39.69
C ASP A 2 -19.31 6.31 38.73
N LYS A 3 -18.17 6.96 39.00
CA LYS A 3 -17.63 8.02 38.13
C LYS A 3 -17.40 7.50 36.71
N PHE A 4 -17.06 6.21 36.57
CA PHE A 4 -16.88 5.57 35.27
C PHE A 4 -18.21 5.41 34.52
N GLU A 5 -19.25 4.96 35.21
CA GLU A 5 -20.61 4.76 34.69
C GLU A 5 -21.22 6.09 34.19
N VAL A 6 -21.05 7.18 34.95
CA VAL A 6 -21.46 8.54 34.54
C VAL A 6 -20.79 8.96 33.23
N LYS A 7 -19.53 8.57 33.03
CA LYS A 7 -18.74 8.93 31.85
C LYS A 7 -19.14 8.12 30.61
N LEU A 8 -19.49 6.84 30.79
CA LEU A 8 -20.06 6.01 29.73
C LEU A 8 -21.42 6.54 29.27
N ASP A 9 -22.26 6.99 30.21
CA ASP A 9 -23.54 7.64 29.89
C ASP A 9 -23.35 8.89 29.03
N GLN A 10 -22.38 9.74 29.37
CA GLN A 10 -22.04 10.91 28.55
C GLN A 10 -21.49 10.51 27.18
N ALA A 11 -20.68 9.45 27.10
CA ALA A 11 -20.15 8.93 25.84
C ALA A 11 -21.27 8.40 24.94
N ALA A 12 -22.21 7.64 25.49
CA ALA A 12 -23.40 7.15 24.78
C ALA A 12 -24.26 8.30 24.24
N ARG A 13 -24.51 9.33 25.06
CA ARG A 13 -25.27 10.53 24.65
C ARG A 13 -24.58 11.29 23.52
N ALA A 14 -23.28 11.54 23.65
CA ALA A 14 -22.50 12.19 22.60
C ALA A 14 -22.54 11.39 21.29
N ALA A 15 -22.39 10.06 21.37
CA ALA A 15 -22.47 9.18 20.21
C ALA A 15 -23.86 9.23 19.55
N TRP A 16 -24.94 9.15 20.32
CA TRP A 16 -26.29 9.23 19.78
C TRP A 16 -26.53 10.58 19.08
N MET A 17 -26.18 11.70 19.71
CA MET A 17 -26.34 13.04 19.13
C MET A 17 -25.56 13.19 17.82
N SER A 18 -24.37 12.58 17.72
CA SER A 18 -23.55 12.62 16.51
C SER A 18 -24.07 11.71 15.40
N TYR A 19 -24.24 10.41 15.65
CA TYR A 19 -24.53 9.43 14.60
C TYR A 19 -26.01 9.32 14.24
N VAL A 20 -26.90 9.56 15.21
CA VAL A 20 -28.36 9.47 15.03
C VAL A 20 -28.96 10.87 14.93
N GLY A 21 -28.55 11.77 15.82
CA GLY A 21 -29.06 13.15 15.85
C GLY A 21 -28.49 14.08 14.78
N GLY A 22 -27.41 13.68 14.09
CA GLY A 22 -26.77 14.48 13.04
C GLY A 22 -26.15 15.79 13.53
N MET A 23 -25.95 15.95 14.84
CA MET A 23 -25.44 17.17 15.44
C MET A 23 -23.93 17.32 15.19
N THR A 24 -23.49 18.56 14.99
CA THR A 24 -22.08 18.91 14.94
C THR A 24 -21.44 18.77 16.33
N GLN A 25 -20.12 18.61 16.37
CA GLN A 25 -19.41 18.52 17.66
C GLN A 25 -19.55 19.77 18.53
N ASP A 26 -19.74 20.95 17.91
CA ASP A 26 -19.94 22.20 18.65
C ASP A 26 -21.33 22.27 19.28
N GLU A 27 -22.38 21.82 18.57
CA GLU A 27 -23.73 21.72 19.14
C GLU A 27 -23.79 20.70 20.29
N ILE A 28 -23.13 19.55 20.12
CA ILE A 28 -23.01 18.54 21.17
C ILE A 28 -22.26 19.09 22.38
N ALA A 29 -21.19 19.86 22.16
CA ALA A 29 -20.38 20.47 23.21
C ALA A 29 -21.24 21.41 24.08
N THR A 30 -22.02 22.29 23.43
CA THR A 30 -22.97 23.18 24.10
C THR A 30 -24.01 22.39 24.88
N GLN A 31 -24.62 21.36 24.28
CA GLN A 31 -25.70 20.61 24.92
C GLN A 31 -25.23 19.75 26.10
N LEU A 32 -24.01 19.22 26.05
CA LEU A 32 -23.43 18.40 27.13
C LEU A 32 -22.64 19.23 28.15
N GLY A 33 -22.48 20.54 27.95
CA GLY A 33 -21.70 21.40 28.84
C GLY A 33 -20.21 21.06 28.88
N VAL A 34 -19.66 20.57 27.76
CA VAL A 34 -18.24 20.19 27.62
C VAL A 34 -17.60 20.95 26.48
N SER A 35 -16.26 20.90 26.37
CA SER A 35 -15.57 21.47 25.21
C SER A 35 -15.64 20.56 23.99
N ARG A 36 -15.44 21.10 22.78
CA ARG A 36 -15.36 20.32 21.52
C ARG A 36 -14.32 19.17 21.58
N PRO A 37 -13.09 19.36 22.11
CA PRO A 37 -12.19 18.23 22.37
C PRO A 37 -12.72 17.25 23.42
N GLY A 38 -13.55 17.71 24.36
CA GLY A 38 -14.32 16.87 25.28
C GLY A 38 -15.27 15.94 24.54
N VAL A 39 -16.06 16.46 23.59
CA VAL A 39 -16.93 15.66 22.72
C VAL A 39 -16.14 14.64 21.92
N GLN A 40 -15.00 15.03 21.32
CA GLN A 40 -14.16 14.10 20.58
C GLN A 40 -13.66 12.95 21.47
N ARG A 41 -13.26 13.23 22.71
CA ARG A 41 -12.87 12.20 23.69
C ARG A 41 -14.03 11.29 24.10
N LEU A 42 -15.23 11.83 24.24
CA LEU A 42 -16.45 11.05 24.53
C LEU A 42 -16.83 10.14 23.36
N LEU A 43 -16.75 10.63 22.12
CA LEU A 43 -16.98 9.82 20.92
C LEU A 43 -15.92 8.72 20.75
N ALA A 44 -14.66 9.04 21.05
CA ALA A 44 -13.58 8.05 21.05
C ALA A 44 -13.81 6.97 22.12
N LEU A 45 -14.19 7.37 23.33
CA LEU A 45 -14.54 6.45 24.41
C LEU A 45 -15.73 5.56 24.02
N ALA A 46 -16.78 6.12 23.40
CA ALA A 46 -17.94 5.35 22.95
C ALA A 46 -17.57 4.29 21.90
N ARG A 47 -16.62 4.58 21.01
CA ARG A 47 -16.06 3.60 20.06
C ARG A 47 -15.21 2.54 20.76
N GLN A 48 -14.31 2.97 21.65
CA GLN A 48 -13.38 2.09 22.39
C GLN A 48 -14.12 1.07 23.25
N GLU A 49 -15.19 1.51 23.93
CA GLU A 49 -16.01 0.68 24.82
C GLU A 49 -17.12 -0.09 24.07
N GLY A 50 -17.14 -0.03 22.74
CA GLY A 50 -18.08 -0.80 21.91
C GLY A 50 -19.54 -0.34 21.97
N LEU A 51 -19.80 0.87 22.48
CA LEU A 51 -21.15 1.48 22.52
C LEU A 51 -21.66 1.85 21.12
N VAL A 52 -20.76 2.02 20.16
CA VAL A 52 -21.07 2.33 18.76
C VAL A 52 -20.62 1.18 17.87
N LYS A 53 -21.57 0.57 17.16
CA LYS A 53 -21.30 -0.41 16.10
C LYS A 53 -21.63 0.24 14.75
N VAL A 54 -20.63 0.37 13.89
CA VAL A 54 -20.82 0.90 12.53
C VAL A 54 -21.02 -0.28 11.59
N HIS A 55 -22.12 -0.27 10.86
CA HIS A 55 -22.41 -1.24 9.81
C HIS A 55 -22.52 -0.52 8.48
N ILE A 56 -21.88 -1.07 7.44
CA ILE A 56 -21.93 -0.56 6.08
C ILE A 56 -22.65 -1.61 5.23
N ASP A 57 -23.89 -1.31 4.84
CA ASP A 57 -24.69 -2.19 4.00
C ASP A 57 -24.37 -1.95 2.51
N HIS A 58 -23.24 -2.52 2.06
CA HIS A 58 -22.80 -2.48 0.67
C HIS A 58 -21.85 -3.65 0.38
N PRO A 59 -21.84 -4.26 -0.82
CA PRO A 59 -20.94 -5.36 -1.16
C PRO A 59 -19.45 -5.07 -0.92
N ILE A 60 -19.04 -3.80 -1.07
CA ILE A 60 -17.65 -3.38 -0.80
C ILE A 60 -17.21 -3.67 0.64
N SER A 61 -18.12 -3.65 1.62
CA SER A 61 -17.80 -3.91 3.02
C SER A 61 -17.25 -5.32 3.21
N THR A 62 -17.85 -6.30 2.53
CA THR A 62 -17.40 -7.70 2.53
C THR A 62 -16.06 -7.83 1.83
N CYS A 63 -15.89 -7.19 0.66
CA CYS A 63 -14.60 -7.17 -0.04
C CYS A 63 -13.48 -6.55 0.82
N MET A 64 -13.76 -5.46 1.52
CA MET A 64 -12.79 -4.81 2.41
C MET A 64 -12.46 -5.68 3.62
N ALA A 65 -13.45 -6.31 4.24
CA ALA A 65 -13.23 -7.22 5.37
C ALA A 65 -12.40 -8.45 4.97
N LEU A 66 -12.75 -9.11 3.86
CA LEU A 66 -11.99 -10.23 3.32
C LEU A 66 -10.59 -9.79 2.88
N GLY A 67 -10.45 -8.63 2.25
CA GLY A 67 -9.16 -8.05 1.89
C GLY A 67 -8.27 -7.79 3.11
N SER A 68 -8.83 -7.31 4.22
CA SER A 68 -8.10 -7.14 5.49
C SER A 68 -7.63 -8.48 6.05
N ALA A 69 -8.52 -9.48 6.10
CA ALA A 69 -8.18 -10.81 6.60
C ALA A 69 -7.13 -11.52 5.74
N LEU A 70 -7.17 -11.34 4.41
CA LEU A 70 -6.14 -11.84 3.49
C LEU A 70 -4.80 -11.12 3.71
N ARG A 71 -4.82 -9.79 3.87
CA ARG A 71 -3.60 -9.02 4.18
C ARG A 71 -2.94 -9.53 5.44
N GLU A 72 -3.66 -9.68 6.54
CA GLU A 72 -3.12 -10.18 7.82
C GLU A 72 -2.49 -11.58 7.70
N ARG A 73 -2.99 -12.41 6.78
CA ARG A 73 -2.57 -13.80 6.64
C ARG A 73 -1.41 -14.01 5.67
N PHE A 74 -1.26 -13.15 4.67
CA PHE A 74 -0.28 -13.29 3.58
C PHE A 74 0.67 -12.08 3.50
N LEU A 75 1.13 -11.56 4.64
CA LEU A 75 2.18 -10.54 4.68
C LEU A 75 3.54 -11.14 4.41
N LEU A 76 4.33 -10.47 3.57
CA LEU A 76 5.77 -10.67 3.55
C LEU A 76 6.34 -10.07 4.85
N PRO A 77 7.02 -10.85 5.72
CA PRO A 77 7.56 -10.37 6.99
C PRO A 77 8.88 -9.62 6.78
N ALA A 78 8.91 -8.72 5.81
CA ALA A 78 10.06 -7.94 5.42
C ALA A 78 9.60 -6.59 4.85
N PRO A 79 10.34 -5.49 5.09
CA PRO A 79 10.08 -4.21 4.43
C PRO A 79 10.36 -4.33 2.94
N VAL A 80 9.81 -3.45 2.11
CA VAL A 80 10.08 -3.44 0.65
C VAL A 80 11.59 -3.32 0.38
N VAL A 81 12.26 -2.41 1.10
CA VAL A 81 13.70 -2.19 1.07
C VAL A 81 14.21 -2.28 2.50
N ALA A 82 15.18 -3.16 2.76
CA ALA A 82 15.85 -3.22 4.07
C ALA A 82 16.78 -2.01 4.26
N GLU A 83 17.03 -1.57 5.47
CA GLU A 83 17.95 -0.47 5.81
C GLU A 83 19.40 -0.81 5.42
N SER A 84 19.79 -2.08 5.52
CA SER A 84 21.14 -2.54 5.14
C SER A 84 21.14 -3.91 4.46
N LEU A 85 22.26 -4.24 3.82
CA LEU A 85 22.49 -5.59 3.27
C LEU A 85 22.43 -6.67 4.36
N ALA A 86 23.04 -6.39 5.52
CA ALA A 86 23.02 -7.33 6.65
C ALA A 86 21.60 -7.56 7.18
N GLU A 87 20.78 -6.50 7.26
CA GLU A 87 19.38 -6.64 7.66
C GLU A 87 18.58 -7.45 6.63
N LYS A 88 18.74 -7.16 5.33
CA LYS A 88 18.13 -7.97 4.26
C LYS A 88 18.48 -9.43 4.46
N GLU A 89 19.77 -9.77 4.55
CA GLU A 89 20.22 -11.16 4.72
C GLU A 89 19.61 -11.80 5.98
N ALA A 90 19.59 -11.09 7.10
CA ALA A 90 18.99 -11.56 8.34
C ALA A 90 17.49 -11.87 8.16
N MET A 91 16.73 -10.98 7.52
CA MET A 91 15.30 -11.17 7.25
C MET A 91 15.02 -12.31 6.28
N LEU A 92 15.74 -12.36 5.15
CA LEU A 92 15.58 -13.41 4.14
C LEU A 92 15.97 -14.80 4.68
N SER A 93 16.82 -14.85 5.72
CA SER A 93 17.20 -16.11 6.37
C SER A 93 16.10 -16.71 7.25
N GLN A 94 15.11 -15.90 7.67
CA GLN A 94 14.04 -16.30 8.59
C GLN A 94 13.16 -17.39 7.99
N ARG A 95 12.76 -18.35 8.82
CA ARG A 95 11.91 -19.48 8.40
C ARG A 95 10.57 -19.02 7.81
N LEU A 96 9.97 -17.98 8.39
CA LEU A 96 8.69 -17.43 7.92
C LEU A 96 8.84 -16.83 6.52
N PHE A 97 9.90 -16.04 6.30
CA PHE A 97 10.18 -15.47 4.98
C PHE A 97 10.38 -16.56 3.94
N LYS A 98 11.21 -17.57 4.25
CA LYS A 98 11.47 -18.70 3.34
C LYS A 98 10.20 -19.44 2.95
N ALA A 99 9.32 -19.73 3.91
CA ALA A 99 8.06 -20.41 3.62
C ALA A 99 7.17 -19.61 2.64
N ILE A 100 7.10 -18.28 2.80
CA ILE A 100 6.32 -17.41 1.90
C ILE A 100 7.00 -17.32 0.52
N ALA A 101 8.32 -17.18 0.50
CA ALA A 101 9.11 -17.14 -0.73
C ALA A 101 9.01 -18.46 -1.52
N ASP A 102 8.88 -19.60 -0.84
CA ASP A 102 8.68 -20.92 -1.46
C ASP A 102 7.31 -21.00 -2.11
N VAL A 103 6.24 -20.59 -1.41
CA VAL A 103 4.88 -20.50 -1.99
C VAL A 103 4.85 -19.56 -3.19
N ALA A 104 5.48 -18.39 -3.10
CA ALA A 104 5.57 -17.45 -4.22
C ALA A 104 6.33 -18.04 -5.41
N ARG A 105 7.34 -18.89 -5.17
CA ARG A 105 8.12 -19.55 -6.22
C ARG A 105 7.37 -20.70 -6.89
N GLU A 106 6.47 -21.36 -6.16
CA GLU A 106 5.60 -22.41 -6.66
C GLU A 106 4.37 -21.88 -7.40
N SER A 107 4.16 -20.55 -7.40
CA SER A 107 3.03 -19.94 -8.09
C SER A 107 3.11 -20.11 -9.61
N GLU A 108 2.00 -20.49 -10.24
CA GLU A 108 1.93 -20.66 -11.70
C GLU A 108 1.83 -19.30 -12.43
N ALA A 109 1.24 -18.32 -11.76
CA ALA A 109 1.05 -16.97 -12.27
C ALA A 109 1.22 -15.92 -11.17
N ALA A 110 1.74 -14.75 -11.55
CA ALA A 110 1.88 -13.58 -10.71
C ALA A 110 1.18 -12.39 -11.34
N PHE A 111 0.39 -11.67 -10.54
CA PHE A 111 -0.23 -10.40 -10.91
C PHE A 111 0.46 -9.30 -10.11
N ILE A 112 1.16 -8.40 -10.79
CA ILE A 112 2.02 -7.40 -10.15
C ILE A 112 1.62 -5.99 -10.56
N GLY A 113 1.71 -5.06 -9.62
CA GLY A 113 1.63 -3.65 -9.94
C GLY A 113 2.88 -3.18 -10.68
N ILE A 114 2.72 -2.13 -11.49
CA ILE A 114 3.83 -1.40 -12.09
C ILE A 114 3.86 -0.01 -11.44
N GLY A 115 4.95 0.29 -10.73
CA GLY A 115 5.16 1.59 -10.11
C GLY A 115 5.95 2.51 -11.01
N ARG A 116 5.68 3.81 -10.89
CA ARG A 116 6.54 4.86 -11.46
C ARG A 116 7.69 5.15 -10.51
N ILE A 117 8.78 5.71 -11.03
CA ILE A 117 9.83 6.32 -10.22
C ILE A 117 9.87 7.81 -10.52
N ASP A 118 9.36 8.59 -9.58
CA ASP A 118 9.39 10.05 -9.54
C ASP A 118 9.13 10.52 -8.09
N ARG A 119 9.08 11.84 -7.87
CA ARG A 119 8.77 12.40 -6.54
C ARG A 119 7.35 12.14 -6.06
N GLN A 120 6.48 11.55 -6.88
CA GLN A 120 5.10 11.19 -6.54
C GLN A 120 4.93 9.66 -6.49
N ALA A 121 6.02 8.89 -6.56
CA ALA A 121 6.02 7.44 -6.48
C ALA A 121 5.68 6.98 -5.05
N THR A 122 4.89 5.91 -4.94
CA THR A 122 4.55 5.29 -3.64
C THR A 122 5.79 4.88 -2.86
N LEU A 123 6.84 4.36 -3.52
CA LEU A 123 8.12 4.03 -2.86
C LEU A 123 8.69 5.22 -2.06
N PHE A 124 8.54 6.44 -2.57
CA PHE A 124 9.05 7.64 -1.92
C PHE A 124 8.04 8.28 -0.97
N GLN A 125 6.78 8.44 -1.40
CA GLN A 125 5.73 9.09 -0.62
C GLN A 125 5.39 8.33 0.67
N ASP A 126 5.50 7.00 0.65
CA ASP A 126 5.27 6.15 1.82
C ASP A 126 6.58 5.89 2.60
N HIS A 127 7.67 6.60 2.27
CA HIS A 127 8.97 6.54 2.95
C HIS A 127 9.65 5.16 2.95
N PHE A 128 9.43 4.33 1.91
CA PHE A 128 10.20 3.09 1.73
C PHE A 128 11.64 3.37 1.27
N ILE A 129 11.88 4.52 0.63
CA ILE A 129 13.20 5.00 0.22
C ILE A 129 13.40 6.45 0.67
N SER A 130 14.65 6.83 0.89
CA SER A 130 15.02 8.20 1.26
C SER A 130 15.10 9.13 0.04
N GLU A 131 15.20 10.45 0.29
CA GLU A 131 15.39 11.43 -0.79
C GLU A 131 16.70 11.20 -1.56
N SER A 132 17.80 10.86 -0.87
CA SER A 132 19.07 10.56 -1.53
C SER A 132 18.99 9.31 -2.41
N GLU A 133 18.19 8.33 -2.00
CA GLU A 133 17.99 7.10 -2.77
C GLU A 133 17.09 7.34 -3.99
N LEU A 134 16.06 8.17 -3.86
CA LEU A 134 15.28 8.63 -5.00
C LEU A 134 16.16 9.42 -5.99
N ASP A 135 16.98 10.34 -5.50
CA ASP A 135 17.88 11.11 -6.35
C ASP A 135 18.91 10.22 -7.06
N GLU A 136 19.40 9.14 -6.42
CA GLU A 136 20.23 8.12 -7.08
C GLU A 136 19.47 7.45 -8.23
N LEU A 137 18.22 7.05 -8.01
CA LEU A 137 17.39 6.41 -9.04
C LEU A 137 17.15 7.36 -10.22
N LEU A 138 16.78 8.61 -9.95
CA LEU A 138 16.55 9.62 -10.98
C LEU A 138 17.83 9.92 -11.77
N GLY A 139 18.97 10.02 -11.08
CA GLY A 139 20.29 10.20 -11.71
C GLY A 139 20.71 9.03 -12.59
N ARG A 140 20.16 7.83 -12.35
CA ARG A 140 20.34 6.63 -13.19
C ARG A 140 19.22 6.42 -14.21
N GLU A 141 18.38 7.44 -14.41
CA GLU A 141 17.26 7.43 -15.36
C GLU A 141 16.25 6.30 -15.12
N ALA A 142 16.05 5.94 -13.85
CA ALA A 142 14.99 5.02 -13.46
C ALA A 142 13.62 5.65 -13.77
N VAL A 143 12.72 4.87 -14.38
CA VAL A 143 11.38 5.36 -14.76
C VAL A 143 10.25 4.54 -14.15
N GLY A 144 10.53 3.32 -13.72
CA GLY A 144 9.54 2.45 -13.12
C GLY A 144 10.14 1.36 -12.28
N GLU A 145 9.30 0.62 -11.58
CA GLU A 145 9.70 -0.51 -10.74
C GLU A 145 8.69 -1.65 -10.85
N LEU A 146 9.20 -2.87 -10.65
CA LEU A 146 8.40 -4.07 -10.47
C LEU A 146 8.82 -4.71 -9.14
N LEU A 147 7.90 -4.84 -8.18
CA LEU A 147 8.18 -5.47 -6.88
C LEU A 147 9.35 -4.81 -6.10
N GLY A 148 9.57 -3.52 -6.27
CA GLY A 148 10.69 -2.75 -5.70
C GLY A 148 11.95 -2.75 -6.57
N TRP A 149 12.01 -3.54 -7.64
CA TRP A 149 13.16 -3.60 -8.55
C TRP A 149 13.11 -2.46 -9.58
N PRO A 150 14.01 -1.47 -9.50
CA PRO A 150 13.97 -0.30 -10.38
C PRO A 150 14.43 -0.64 -11.80
N LEU A 151 13.73 -0.08 -12.79
CA LEU A 151 13.96 -0.26 -14.22
C LEU A 151 14.30 1.08 -14.89
N ASN A 152 15.25 1.05 -15.81
CA ASN A 152 15.50 2.17 -16.73
C ASN A 152 14.51 2.15 -17.92
N ARG A 153 14.60 3.14 -18.82
CA ARG A 153 13.73 3.25 -20.01
C ARG A 153 13.82 2.09 -21.01
N ARG A 154 14.90 1.30 -20.97
CA ARG A 154 15.08 0.09 -21.78
C ARG A 154 14.48 -1.14 -21.11
N GLY A 155 14.00 -1.01 -19.87
CA GLY A 155 13.48 -2.13 -19.08
C GLY A 155 14.58 -2.95 -18.40
N GLU A 156 15.80 -2.45 -18.34
CA GLU A 156 16.90 -3.12 -17.64
C GLU A 156 16.83 -2.78 -16.14
N VAL A 157 17.04 -3.79 -15.29
CA VAL A 157 17.15 -3.57 -13.84
C VAL A 157 18.41 -2.73 -13.55
N ILE A 158 18.23 -1.68 -12.76
CA ILE A 158 19.32 -0.78 -12.38
C ILE A 158 20.06 -1.35 -11.17
N ASP A 159 21.37 -1.57 -11.25
CA ASP A 159 22.19 -1.84 -10.06
C ASP A 159 22.47 -0.54 -9.29
N CYS A 160 21.89 -0.44 -8.09
CA CYS A 160 21.99 0.70 -7.18
C CYS A 160 21.85 0.26 -5.72
N SER A 161 21.93 1.21 -4.79
CA SER A 161 21.78 0.95 -3.36
C SER A 161 20.47 0.24 -3.00
N ILE A 162 19.36 0.61 -3.64
CA ILE A 162 18.04 0.01 -3.41
C ILE A 162 17.99 -1.43 -3.89
N THR A 163 18.39 -1.71 -5.13
CA THR A 163 18.36 -3.06 -5.74
C THR A 163 19.08 -4.09 -4.88
N ARG A 164 20.16 -3.68 -4.21
CA ARG A 164 20.93 -4.51 -3.30
C ARG A 164 20.14 -4.88 -2.04
N ARG A 165 19.22 -4.02 -1.58
CA ARG A 165 18.45 -4.15 -0.32
C ARG A 165 16.97 -4.48 -0.47
N VAL A 166 16.42 -4.50 -1.69
CA VAL A 166 15.06 -5.00 -1.96
C VAL A 166 14.92 -6.42 -1.43
N THR A 167 13.83 -6.69 -0.71
CA THR A 167 13.59 -7.98 -0.05
C THR A 167 12.67 -8.91 -0.84
N SER A 168 11.99 -8.38 -1.87
CA SER A 168 11.16 -9.20 -2.76
C SER A 168 12.01 -10.20 -3.56
N LEU A 169 11.34 -11.19 -4.16
CA LEU A 169 12.01 -12.16 -5.03
C LEU A 169 12.61 -11.45 -6.27
N PRO A 170 13.84 -11.79 -6.68
CA PRO A 170 14.44 -11.25 -7.90
C PRO A 170 13.58 -11.52 -9.14
N LEU A 171 13.45 -10.53 -10.03
CA LEU A 171 12.61 -10.63 -11.23
C LEU A 171 13.00 -11.81 -12.12
N GLU A 172 14.29 -12.11 -12.22
CA GLU A 172 14.83 -13.22 -13.02
C GLU A 172 14.31 -14.58 -12.56
N ARG A 173 13.95 -14.71 -11.27
CA ARG A 173 13.37 -15.95 -10.72
C ARG A 173 11.98 -16.23 -11.27
N PHE A 174 11.30 -15.23 -11.83
CA PHE A 174 9.98 -15.37 -12.42
C PHE A 174 9.99 -15.64 -13.92
N GLY A 175 11.15 -15.68 -14.60
CA GLY A 175 11.24 -15.73 -16.07
C GLY A 175 10.52 -16.90 -16.77
N LYS A 176 10.17 -17.98 -16.05
CA LYS A 176 9.34 -19.07 -16.58
C LYS A 176 7.84 -18.87 -16.34
N HIS A 177 7.44 -18.16 -15.29
CA HIS A 177 6.06 -18.02 -14.84
C HIS A 177 5.28 -17.00 -15.67
N LEU A 178 3.94 -17.07 -15.61
CA LEU A 178 3.07 -16.06 -16.20
C LEU A 178 3.05 -14.82 -15.31
N MET A 179 3.80 -13.77 -15.69
CA MET A 179 3.71 -12.47 -15.02
C MET A 179 2.78 -11.53 -15.80
N VAL A 180 1.71 -11.08 -15.15
CA VAL A 180 0.78 -10.10 -15.68
C VAL A 180 0.94 -8.79 -14.92
N GLY A 181 1.33 -7.73 -15.63
CA GLY A 181 1.41 -6.39 -15.07
C GLY A 181 0.04 -5.72 -15.04
N ILE A 182 -0.26 -5.01 -13.96
CA ILE A 182 -1.49 -4.23 -13.79
C ILE A 182 -1.12 -2.79 -13.44
N ALA A 183 -1.36 -1.87 -14.36
CA ALA A 183 -1.18 -0.44 -14.14
C ALA A 183 -1.93 0.36 -15.20
N GLY A 184 -2.29 1.60 -14.86
CA GLY A 184 -2.98 2.53 -15.75
C GLY A 184 -2.61 3.97 -15.40
N GLY A 185 -3.05 4.91 -16.24
CA GLY A 185 -2.76 6.33 -16.11
C GLY A 185 -1.56 6.79 -16.94
N ARG A 186 -1.65 8.05 -17.39
CA ARG A 186 -0.62 8.73 -18.19
C ARG A 186 0.73 8.76 -17.50
N ASP A 187 0.74 8.98 -16.19
CA ASP A 187 1.94 9.09 -15.36
C ASP A 187 2.69 7.76 -15.22
N LYS A 188 2.01 6.63 -15.36
CA LYS A 188 2.64 5.30 -15.32
C LYS A 188 3.06 4.78 -16.69
N ALA A 189 2.64 5.41 -17.79
CA ALA A 189 2.97 4.97 -19.15
C ALA A 189 4.48 4.73 -19.38
N PRO A 190 5.42 5.59 -18.91
CA PRO A 190 6.85 5.33 -19.06
C PRO A 190 7.33 4.07 -18.33
N ALA A 191 6.80 3.82 -17.12
CA ALA A 191 7.11 2.63 -16.34
C ALA A 191 6.55 1.35 -16.98
N ILE A 192 5.32 1.42 -17.50
CA ILE A 192 4.69 0.30 -18.22
C ILE A 192 5.50 -0.03 -19.47
N LEU A 193 5.87 0.98 -20.27
CA LEU A 193 6.68 0.78 -21.47
C LEU A 193 8.06 0.19 -21.13
N ALA A 194 8.71 0.63 -20.06
CA ALA A 194 9.95 0.03 -19.58
C ALA A 194 9.77 -1.45 -19.22
N ALA A 195 8.73 -1.79 -18.45
CA ALA A 195 8.44 -3.18 -18.08
C ALA A 195 8.19 -4.09 -19.30
N LEU A 196 7.49 -3.57 -20.33
CA LEU A 196 7.27 -4.26 -21.60
C LEU A 196 8.58 -4.45 -22.38
N ARG A 197 9.41 -3.40 -22.52
CA ARG A 197 10.70 -3.46 -23.23
C ARG A 197 11.68 -4.43 -22.58
N GLY A 198 11.66 -4.52 -21.26
CA GLY A 198 12.48 -5.46 -20.49
C GLY A 198 12.06 -6.93 -20.63
N GLY A 199 10.92 -7.21 -21.27
CA GLY A 199 10.43 -8.57 -21.48
C GLY A 199 10.01 -9.30 -20.19
N TRP A 200 9.79 -8.56 -19.09
CA TRP A 200 9.42 -9.12 -17.80
C TRP A 200 7.98 -9.65 -17.79
N LEU A 201 7.10 -9.04 -18.57
CA LEU A 201 5.66 -9.30 -18.56
C LEU A 201 5.25 -10.20 -19.73
N LYS A 202 4.42 -11.20 -19.44
CA LYS A 202 3.72 -12.02 -20.46
C LYS A 202 2.28 -11.55 -20.70
N GLY A 203 1.76 -10.66 -19.86
CA GLY A 203 0.48 -10.01 -20.04
C GLY A 203 0.46 -8.62 -19.41
N LEU A 204 -0.43 -7.75 -19.89
CA LEU A 204 -0.66 -6.41 -19.37
C LEU A 204 -2.16 -6.16 -19.26
N ILE A 205 -2.59 -5.63 -18.11
CA ILE A 205 -3.92 -5.06 -17.90
C ILE A 205 -3.73 -3.56 -17.66
N THR A 206 -4.26 -2.73 -18.55
CA THR A 206 -4.12 -1.27 -18.52
C THR A 206 -5.41 -0.56 -18.96
N ASP A 207 -5.50 0.74 -18.67
CA ASP A 207 -6.53 1.61 -19.23
C ASP A 207 -6.15 2.18 -20.62
N GLU A 208 -7.14 2.78 -21.28
CA GLU A 208 -6.99 3.39 -22.60
C GLU A 208 -5.97 4.55 -22.61
N ILE A 209 -5.93 5.34 -21.54
CA ILE A 209 -5.07 6.53 -21.44
C ILE A 209 -3.60 6.11 -21.48
N ALA A 210 -3.22 5.15 -20.63
CA ALA A 210 -1.87 4.60 -20.63
C ALA A 210 -1.56 3.90 -21.96
N ALA A 211 -2.49 3.12 -22.51
CA ALA A 211 -2.29 2.42 -23.79
C ALA A 211 -1.95 3.38 -24.94
N ARG A 212 -2.68 4.49 -25.08
CA ARG A 212 -2.40 5.52 -26.10
C ARG A 212 -1.01 6.12 -25.94
N HIS A 213 -0.66 6.53 -24.73
CA HIS A 213 0.66 7.11 -24.46
C HIS A 213 1.82 6.14 -24.68
N ILE A 214 1.60 4.85 -24.39
CA ILE A 214 2.60 3.81 -24.66
C ILE A 214 2.82 3.69 -26.17
N LEU A 215 1.76 3.63 -26.97
CA LEU A 215 1.84 3.52 -28.43
C LEU A 215 2.50 4.76 -29.05
N GLU A 216 2.14 5.97 -28.61
CA GLU A 216 2.77 7.23 -29.05
C GLU A 216 4.27 7.27 -28.75
N ALA A 217 4.72 6.68 -27.63
CA ALA A 217 6.13 6.65 -27.22
C ALA A 217 6.93 5.50 -27.87
N MET A 218 6.29 4.66 -28.66
CA MET A 218 6.93 3.59 -29.44
C MET A 218 7.22 4.02 -30.89
N GLU A 219 6.55 5.06 -31.37
CA GLU A 219 6.82 5.73 -32.66
C GLU A 219 8.07 6.62 -32.59
#